data_AF-W6MQY5-F1
#
_entry.id   AF-W6MQY5-F1
#
_cell.length_a   1.000
_cell.length_b   1.000
_cell.length_c   1.000
_cell.angle_alpha   90.00
_cell.angle_beta   90.00
_cell.angle_gamma   90.00
#
_symmetry.space_group_name_H-M   'P 1'
#
loop_
_entity.id
_entity.type
_entity.pdbx_description
1 polymer ?
#
loop_
_entity_poly.entity_id
_entity_poly.type
_entity_poly.pdbx_seq_one_letter_code
_entity_poly.pdbx_strand_id
1 'polypeptide(L)'
;MPMTYKPAAEGKEVLPPAVASASFLGDTFTSEAEPDKQISCGFFKQVDGEPLVYTYNYDEMKVILEVVGEYTITDEEGYTVKAHPGDVFYFKKGCTITFNTIGGYGLAWFCGLRQNGVL
;
A
#
# COMPACT_ATOMS: atom_id res chain seq x y z
N MET A 1 -11.43 4.54 23.81
CA MET A 1 -12.25 5.62 23.21
C MET A 1 -12.98 5.04 22.01
N PRO A 2 -14.21 5.47 21.66
CA PRO A 2 -14.96 4.88 20.55
C PRO A 2 -14.39 5.22 19.17
N MET A 3 -13.52 6.24 19.09
CA MET A 3 -12.85 6.66 17.86
C MET A 3 -11.38 6.93 18.16
N THR A 4 -10.52 6.55 17.21
CA THR A 4 -9.13 6.96 17.12
C THR A 4 -8.96 7.90 15.93
N TYR A 5 -8.11 8.92 16.09
CA TYR A 5 -7.82 9.91 15.07
C TYR A 5 -6.32 10.15 15.03
N LYS A 6 -5.77 10.24 13.81
CA LYS A 6 -4.41 10.65 13.54
C LYS A 6 -4.45 11.75 12.48
N PRO A 7 -3.88 12.93 12.73
CA PRO A 7 -3.78 13.98 11.72
C PRO A 7 -2.85 13.53 10.57
N ALA A 8 -2.87 14.25 9.45
CA ALA A 8 -2.00 13.97 8.30
C ALA A 8 -0.51 13.94 8.68
N ALA A 9 -0.11 14.81 9.62
CA ALA A 9 1.24 14.86 10.21
C ALA A 9 1.67 13.57 10.94
N GLU A 10 0.73 12.70 11.31
CA GLU A 10 0.96 11.38 11.91
C GLU A 10 0.57 10.22 10.97
N GLY A 11 0.19 10.55 9.73
CA GLY A 11 -0.28 9.61 8.72
C GLY A 11 0.37 9.91 7.36
N LYS A 12 -0.40 10.49 6.44
CA LYS A 12 0.01 10.71 5.04
C LYS A 12 1.38 11.42 4.88
N GLU A 13 1.69 12.38 5.74
CA GLU A 13 2.92 13.20 5.63
C GLU A 13 4.16 12.50 6.22
N VAL A 14 3.96 11.40 6.94
CA VAL A 14 5.04 10.59 7.49
C VAL A 14 5.55 9.65 6.42
N LEU A 15 6.86 9.68 6.14
CA LEU A 15 7.50 8.63 5.35
C LEU A 15 7.45 7.32 6.15
N PRO A 16 6.79 6.26 5.63
CA PRO A 16 6.72 5.00 6.36
C PRO A 16 8.08 4.30 6.45
N PRO A 17 8.23 3.28 7.31
CA PRO A 17 9.41 2.42 7.32
C PRO A 17 9.69 1.80 5.95
N ALA A 18 10.97 1.65 5.61
CA ALA A 18 11.38 0.94 4.40
C ALA A 18 11.09 -0.56 4.53
N VAL A 19 10.50 -1.13 3.49
CA VAL A 19 10.24 -2.58 3.35
C VAL A 19 11.03 -3.19 2.20
N ALA A 20 11.53 -2.34 1.29
CA ALA A 20 12.50 -2.65 0.25
C ALA A 20 13.35 -1.40 -0.03
N SER A 21 14.28 -1.49 -0.99
CA SER A 21 15.17 -0.37 -1.35
C SER A 21 14.44 0.89 -1.82
N ALA A 22 13.30 0.73 -2.51
CA ALA A 22 12.51 1.82 -3.08
C ALA A 22 11.04 1.82 -2.61
N SER A 23 10.72 1.05 -1.57
CA SER A 23 9.34 0.82 -1.13
C SER A 23 9.21 1.00 0.38
N PHE A 24 8.18 1.73 0.77
CA PHE A 24 7.92 2.11 2.15
C PHE A 24 6.48 1.79 2.51
N LEU A 25 6.26 1.15 3.64
CA LEU A 25 4.92 0.78 4.10
C LEU A 25 4.82 0.95 5.62
N GLY A 26 3.71 1.49 6.09
CA GLY A 26 3.47 1.63 7.53
C GLY A 26 1.99 1.65 7.88
N ASP A 27 1.64 0.89 8.90
CA ASP A 27 0.29 0.84 9.46
C ASP A 27 0.00 2.11 10.28
N THR A 28 -1.13 2.74 9.98
CA THR A 28 -1.67 3.88 10.75
C THR A 28 -2.61 3.40 11.85
N PHE A 29 -3.46 2.42 11.55
CA PHE A 29 -4.38 1.78 12.50
C PHE A 29 -4.47 0.28 12.23
N THR A 30 -4.77 -0.47 13.29
CA THR A 30 -5.21 -1.86 13.25
C THR A 30 -6.46 -1.97 14.11
N SER A 31 -7.48 -2.67 13.62
CA SER A 31 -8.72 -2.89 14.37
C SER A 31 -8.51 -3.76 15.60
N GLU A 32 -9.21 -3.47 16.69
CA GLU A 32 -9.32 -4.36 17.86
C GLU A 32 -10.27 -5.53 17.54
N ALA A 33 -9.73 -6.54 16.86
CA ALA A 33 -10.44 -7.78 16.51
C ALA A 33 -9.55 -9.01 16.79
N GLU A 34 -10.16 -10.20 16.72
CA GLU A 34 -9.41 -11.46 16.78
C GLU A 34 -8.33 -11.51 15.69
N PRO A 35 -7.18 -12.16 15.94
CA PRO A 35 -6.00 -12.03 15.07
C PRO A 35 -6.21 -12.41 13.59
N ASP A 36 -7.17 -13.27 13.26
CA ASP A 36 -7.55 -13.70 11.91
C ASP A 36 -8.59 -12.78 11.23
N LYS A 37 -9.09 -11.79 11.96
CA LYS A 37 -10.15 -10.86 11.54
C LYS A 37 -9.71 -9.40 11.62
N GLN A 38 -8.44 -9.15 11.97
CA GLN A 38 -7.89 -7.81 12.02
C GLN A 38 -7.77 -7.22 10.62
N ILE A 39 -8.13 -5.95 10.53
CA ILE A 39 -7.78 -5.10 9.39
C ILE A 39 -6.73 -4.09 9.83
N SER A 40 -5.71 -3.92 9.01
CA SER A 40 -4.71 -2.86 9.15
C SER A 40 -4.80 -1.93 7.96
N CYS A 41 -4.75 -0.63 8.22
CA CYS A 41 -4.72 0.37 7.18
C CYS A 41 -3.55 1.33 7.37
N GLY A 42 -3.06 1.92 6.28
CA GLY A 42 -1.94 2.82 6.34
C GLY A 42 -1.54 3.36 4.98
N PHE A 43 -0.27 3.73 4.85
CA PHE A 43 0.27 4.33 3.63
C PHE A 43 1.37 3.46 3.04
N PHE A 44 1.32 3.29 1.72
CA PHE A 44 2.35 2.66 0.92
C PHE A 44 2.92 3.69 -0.05
N LYS A 45 4.25 3.82 -0.09
CA LYS A 45 4.95 4.70 -1.02
C LYS A 45 5.98 3.90 -1.81
N GLN A 46 5.88 3.97 -3.12
CA GLN A 46 6.90 3.48 -4.05
C GLN A 46 7.63 4.69 -4.64
N VAL A 47 8.95 4.73 -4.57
CA VAL A 47 9.78 5.74 -5.24
C VAL A 47 10.51 5.13 -6.42
N ASP A 48 10.99 5.98 -7.33
CA ASP A 48 11.82 5.56 -8.45
C ASP A 48 13.04 4.75 -7.98
N GLY A 49 13.28 3.61 -8.61
CA GLY A 49 14.23 2.59 -8.18
C GLY A 49 13.77 1.18 -8.52
N GLU A 50 14.24 0.20 -7.74
CA GLU A 50 13.88 -1.20 -7.96
C GLU A 50 12.36 -1.44 -7.79
N PRO A 51 11.70 -2.11 -8.75
CA PRO A 51 10.30 -2.49 -8.63
C PRO A 51 10.06 -3.39 -7.41
N LEU A 52 8.96 -3.16 -6.70
CA LEU A 52 8.51 -4.09 -5.68
C LEU A 52 7.67 -5.18 -6.32
N VAL A 53 8.14 -6.42 -6.22
CA VAL A 53 7.33 -7.61 -6.54
C VAL A 53 6.88 -8.23 -5.23
N TYR A 54 5.57 -8.31 -5.01
CA TYR A 54 5.01 -8.79 -3.75
C TYR A 54 3.85 -9.76 -3.97
N THR A 55 3.94 -10.93 -3.33
CA THR A 55 2.87 -11.95 -3.32
C THR A 55 2.03 -11.80 -2.06
N TYR A 56 0.76 -11.47 -2.25
CA TYR A 56 -0.19 -11.20 -1.17
C TYR A 56 -0.60 -12.48 -0.45
N ASN A 57 -0.41 -12.55 0.87
CA ASN A 57 -0.90 -13.65 1.72
C ASN A 57 -2.24 -13.33 2.44
N TYR A 58 -2.80 -12.15 2.20
CA TYR A 58 -4.10 -11.64 2.65
C TYR A 58 -4.77 -10.81 1.54
N ASP A 59 -6.05 -10.47 1.71
CA ASP A 59 -6.77 -9.56 0.81
C ASP A 59 -6.49 -8.09 1.17
N GLU A 60 -6.19 -7.27 0.16
CA GLU A 60 -5.90 -5.84 0.34
C GLU A 60 -6.59 -4.99 -0.72
N MET A 61 -7.13 -3.85 -0.31
CA MET A 61 -7.54 -2.79 -1.23
C MET A 61 -6.67 -1.57 -1.04
N LYS A 62 -6.47 -0.80 -2.12
CA LYS A 62 -5.77 0.48 -2.08
C LYS A 62 -6.50 1.54 -2.88
N VAL A 63 -6.33 2.80 -2.49
CA VAL A 63 -6.62 3.97 -3.32
C VAL A 63 -5.34 4.77 -3.52
N ILE A 64 -5.08 5.17 -4.77
CA ILE A 64 -3.94 6.00 -5.12
C ILE A 64 -4.24 7.44 -4.73
N LEU A 65 -3.33 8.05 -3.97
CA LEU A 65 -3.48 9.41 -3.47
C LEU A 65 -2.67 10.41 -4.28
N GLU A 66 -1.45 10.04 -4.66
CA GLU A 66 -0.52 10.92 -5.37
C GLU A 66 0.32 10.10 -6.36
N VAL A 67 0.62 10.73 -7.48
CA VAL A 67 1.57 10.24 -8.47
C VAL A 67 2.40 11.41 -8.97
N VAL A 68 3.72 11.26 -8.88
CA VAL A 68 4.71 12.15 -9.51
C VAL A 68 5.53 11.27 -10.46
N GLY A 69 5.64 11.66 -11.73
CA GLY A 69 6.23 10.81 -12.76
C GLY A 69 5.24 9.76 -13.27
N GLU A 70 5.73 8.58 -13.62
CA GLU A 70 4.91 7.43 -14.03
C GLU A 70 4.84 6.39 -12.90
N TYR A 71 3.65 5.86 -12.62
CA TYR A 71 3.45 4.75 -11.68
C TYR A 71 2.64 3.64 -12.36
N THR A 72 3.24 2.46 -12.49
CA THR A 72 2.60 1.26 -13.06
C THR A 72 2.39 0.19 -12.00
N ILE A 73 1.24 -0.46 -12.07
CA ILE A 73 0.89 -1.63 -11.26
C ILE A 73 0.57 -2.77 -12.23
N THR A 74 1.30 -3.88 -12.10
CA THR A 74 1.20 -5.04 -13.00
C THR A 74 0.90 -6.30 -12.20
N ASP A 75 -0.07 -7.10 -12.64
CA ASP A 75 -0.33 -8.41 -12.04
C ASP A 75 0.51 -9.54 -12.65
N GLU A 76 0.38 -10.73 -12.08
CA GLU A 76 1.09 -11.94 -12.50
C GLU A 76 0.70 -12.47 -13.88
N GLU A 77 -0.43 -12.01 -14.45
CA GLU A 77 -0.85 -12.32 -15.82
C GLU A 77 -0.28 -11.30 -16.83
N GLY A 78 0.42 -10.26 -16.34
CA GLY A 78 1.01 -9.20 -17.14
C GLY A 78 0.05 -8.04 -17.43
N TYR A 79 -1.17 -8.05 -16.86
CA TYR A 79 -2.07 -6.92 -16.99
C TYR A 79 -1.51 -5.72 -16.23
N THR A 80 -1.32 -4.62 -16.95
CA THR A 80 -0.64 -3.44 -16.44
C THR A 80 -1.54 -2.22 -16.50
N VAL A 81 -1.61 -1.50 -15.39
CA VAL A 81 -2.33 -0.22 -15.27
C VAL A 81 -1.34 0.90 -14.99
N LYS A 82 -1.46 2.01 -15.72
CA LYS A 82 -0.84 3.29 -15.34
C LYS A 82 -1.75 3.96 -14.31
N ALA A 83 -1.31 3.99 -13.06
CA ALA A 83 -2.08 4.44 -11.92
C ALA A 83 -2.15 5.97 -11.84
N HIS A 84 -3.31 6.50 -11.45
CA HIS A 84 -3.58 7.93 -11.25
C HIS A 84 -4.26 8.16 -9.89
N PRO A 85 -4.16 9.38 -9.31
CA PRO A 85 -4.89 9.72 -8.09
C PRO A 85 -6.40 9.46 -8.21
N GLY A 86 -6.94 8.72 -7.25
CA GLY A 86 -8.34 8.28 -7.21
C GLY A 86 -8.57 6.86 -7.71
N ASP A 87 -7.61 6.25 -8.42
CA ASP A 87 -7.72 4.85 -8.83
C ASP A 87 -7.75 3.91 -7.62
N VAL A 88 -8.56 2.86 -7.71
CA VAL A 88 -8.76 1.87 -6.65
C VAL A 88 -8.35 0.49 -7.15
N PHE A 89 -7.62 -0.23 -6.31
CA PHE A 89 -7.13 -1.57 -6.60
C PHE A 89 -7.61 -2.56 -5.54
N TYR A 90 -7.86 -3.79 -5.97
CA TYR A 90 -8.10 -4.94 -5.10
C TYR A 90 -7.08 -6.03 -5.45
N PHE A 91 -6.32 -6.45 -4.45
CA PHE A 91 -5.33 -7.51 -4.53
C PHE A 91 -5.84 -8.67 -3.71
N LYS A 92 -6.23 -9.74 -4.40
CA LYS A 92 -6.74 -10.95 -3.78
C LYS A 92 -5.60 -11.72 -3.12
N LYS A 93 -5.87 -12.35 -1.98
CA LYS A 93 -4.94 -13.32 -1.40
C LYS A 93 -4.46 -14.35 -2.45
N GLY A 94 -3.15 -14.44 -2.59
CA GLY A 94 -2.44 -15.33 -3.51
C GLY A 94 -1.90 -14.66 -4.76
N CYS A 95 -2.35 -13.45 -5.13
CA CYS A 95 -1.85 -12.78 -6.32
C CYS A 95 -0.47 -12.14 -6.09
N THR A 96 0.34 -12.11 -7.13
CA THR A 96 1.60 -11.37 -7.17
C THR A 96 1.42 -10.08 -7.96
N ILE A 97 1.83 -8.96 -7.35
CA ILE A 97 1.73 -7.63 -7.94
C ILE A 97 3.12 -7.00 -8.00
N THR A 98 3.41 -6.35 -9.12
CA THR A 98 4.61 -5.55 -9.34
C THR A 98 4.25 -4.06 -9.31
N PHE A 99 4.94 -3.31 -8.46
CA PHE A 99 4.82 -1.85 -8.36
C PHE A 99 6.09 -1.21 -8.89
N ASN A 100 5.97 -0.33 -9.88
CA ASN A 100 7.11 0.33 -10.50
C ASN A 100 6.83 1.80 -10.76
N THR A 101 7.79 2.66 -10.44
CA THR A 101 7.70 4.11 -10.67
C THR A 101 8.91 4.61 -11.43
N ILE A 102 8.73 5.59 -12.31
CA ILE A 102 9.80 6.23 -13.08
C ILE A 102 9.69 7.74 -12.92
N GLY A 103 10.79 8.40 -12.55
CA GLY A 103 10.86 9.87 -12.47
C GLY A 103 10.08 10.50 -11.31
N GLY A 104 9.78 9.74 -10.25
CA GLY A 104 9.10 10.26 -9.07
C GLY A 104 8.64 9.20 -8.08
N TYR A 105 7.36 9.19 -7.72
CA TYR A 105 6.78 8.28 -6.74
C TYR A 105 5.28 8.08 -6.93
N GLY A 106 4.77 6.98 -6.39
CA GLY A 106 3.36 6.71 -6.16
C GLY A 106 3.08 6.60 -4.65
N LEU A 107 1.99 7.20 -4.18
CA LEU A 107 1.52 7.10 -2.80
C LEU A 107 0.10 6.54 -2.79
N ALA A 108 -0.14 5.53 -1.97
CA ALA A 108 -1.44 4.90 -1.80
C ALA A 108 -1.84 4.81 -0.33
N TRP A 109 -3.13 4.94 -0.04
CA TRP A 109 -3.70 4.44 1.20
C TRP A 109 -4.16 3.00 0.99
N PHE A 110 -3.86 2.12 1.93
CA PHE A 110 -4.24 0.71 1.88
C PHE A 110 -5.09 0.30 3.07
N CYS A 111 -5.87 -0.77 2.89
CA CYS A 111 -6.47 -1.53 3.96
C CYS A 111 -6.42 -3.02 3.61
N GLY A 112 -5.87 -3.84 4.51
CA GLY A 112 -5.73 -5.27 4.30
C GLY A 112 -6.15 -6.09 5.51
N LEU A 113 -6.60 -7.33 5.27
CA LEU A 113 -6.98 -8.29 6.31
C LEU A 113 -5.73 -8.94 6.95
N ARG A 114 -4.99 -8.13 7.71
CA ARG A 114 -3.71 -8.53 8.32
C ARG A 114 -3.53 -7.92 9.70
N GLN A 115 -2.66 -8.56 10.49
CA GLN A 115 -2.21 -8.04 11.78
C GLN A 115 -1.22 -6.88 11.58
N ASN A 116 -1.00 -6.10 12.63
CA ASN A 116 -0.03 -5.00 12.63
C ASN A 116 1.37 -5.51 12.24
N GLY A 117 1.99 -4.85 11.27
CA GLY A 117 3.38 -5.09 10.87
C GLY A 117 3.64 -6.38 10.07
N VAL A 118 2.60 -7.16 9.78
CA VAL A 118 2.71 -8.28 8.83
C VAL A 118 2.84 -7.69 7.44
N LEU A 119 3.93 -7.98 6.72
CA LEU A 119 4.10 -7.54 5.34
C LEU A 119 3.24 -8.33 4.38
#